data_AF-A0AAE3BF92-F1
#
_entry.id   AF-A0AAE3BF92-F1
#
_cell.length_a   1.000
_cell.length_b   1.000
_cell.length_c   1.000
_cell.angle_alpha   90.00
_cell.angle_beta   90.00
_cell.angle_gamma   90.00
#
_symmetry.space_group_name_H-M   'P 1'
#
loop_
_entity.id
_entity.type
_entity.pdbx_description
1 polymer ?
#
loop_
_entity_poly.entity_id
_entity_poly.type
_entity_poly.pdbx_seq_one_letter_code
_entity_poly.pdbx_strand_id
1 'polypeptide(L)'
;MDYAINEITGILVSASRASRYGQYICRVCKKGVILRWGNIRVPYFAHRPGYGTFECENFVPGHSSLPVPAKEKINVTVKRRMELRLLISTERKCREWSLKLALPTCNLCRARITLDVGGRSQTLDMRSMVKRRQIGAEPSAQPYRIVSFSGDPDPEFAAEVERECQGLPSVGAAVFTSGASEGFPLAQELRCNDTFAFLWQQPVQPDFPDELTVDRLPGRQGWYLALVTIPEIPSSESIAWLKCFTHLPVVPAKSSITAIWPFLTQNTSVNQIECLHSNTVLLSANMVPTTSIDDGPTMYAQGASSLLSATGVEKSPAFFTLNPGHSEFVGVSDASDQDIKIFLTFSSHVEFFKKYPSVDLVFTKRQGDQEIVSLHQRRCAVVTTEARLQGHKLEYLSMPPGAEGVAKIEGITENSNIRLFSSSCVAPHDENMCLLQPDVLSRLALYLADSTCHLEIEFSGLGRLSLPGFPPLSSTSDTNKRLSPALRSRLFSFLLQMRLVTPNFFVSIDDDPSLIETLESLQPEPHLLPHYRALVKEVIASGFEFNRLR
;
A
#
# COMPACT_ATOMS: atom_id res chain seq x y z
N MET A 1 -32.24 23.84 19.42
CA MET A 1 -33.28 24.82 19.05
C MET A 1 -32.75 25.75 17.99
N ASP A 2 -33.57 26.16 17.02
CA ASP A 2 -33.06 26.79 15.79
C ASP A 2 -33.04 28.33 15.85
N TYR A 3 -33.63 28.92 16.89
CA TYR A 3 -33.69 30.37 17.09
C TYR A 3 -33.36 30.74 18.53
N ALA A 4 -32.70 31.89 18.70
CA ALA A 4 -32.42 32.49 20.01
C ALA A 4 -32.48 34.02 19.91
N ILE A 5 -32.70 34.70 21.03
CA ILE A 5 -32.70 36.16 21.08
C ILE A 5 -31.26 36.62 21.30
N ASN A 6 -30.76 37.51 20.46
CA ASN A 6 -29.47 38.16 20.71
C ASN A 6 -29.64 39.16 21.87
N GLU A 7 -28.87 38.98 22.92
CA GLU A 7 -29.02 39.70 24.20
C GLU A 7 -28.75 41.20 24.07
N ILE A 8 -27.92 41.60 23.11
CA ILE A 8 -27.51 43.00 22.89
C ILE A 8 -28.53 43.74 22.02
N THR A 9 -29.07 43.07 20.99
CA THR A 9 -29.96 43.71 20.01
C THR A 9 -31.44 43.46 20.30
N GLY A 10 -31.77 42.50 21.17
CA GLY A 10 -33.14 42.09 21.46
C GLY A 10 -33.86 41.36 20.31
N ILE A 11 -33.17 41.12 19.19
CA ILE A 11 -33.76 40.54 17.98
C ILE A 11 -33.66 39.01 18.01
N LEU A 12 -34.69 38.34 17.49
CA LEU A 12 -34.70 36.89 17.29
C LEU A 12 -33.85 36.52 16.07
N VAL A 13 -32.86 35.65 16.26
CA VAL A 13 -31.87 35.26 15.25
C VAL A 13 -31.92 33.75 15.04
N SER A 14 -31.87 33.30 13.77
CA SER A 14 -31.75 31.88 13.43
C SER A 14 -30.31 31.39 13.64
N ALA A 15 -30.15 30.12 14.03
CA ALA A 15 -28.84 29.52 14.29
C ALA A 15 -27.94 29.50 13.04
N SER A 16 -28.53 29.41 11.85
CA SER A 16 -27.83 29.51 10.57
C SER A 16 -27.27 30.90 10.25
N ARG A 17 -27.82 31.97 10.86
CA ARG A 17 -27.41 33.37 10.63
C ARG A 17 -26.78 34.00 11.88
N ALA A 18 -26.56 33.20 12.91
CA ALA A 18 -26.02 33.64 14.19
C ALA A 18 -24.50 33.72 14.16
N SER A 19 -23.95 34.77 14.77
CA SER A 19 -22.51 34.93 14.94
C SER A 19 -22.01 34.03 16.08
N ARG A 20 -20.87 33.37 15.88
CA ARG A 20 -20.23 32.50 16.89
C ARG A 20 -19.88 33.24 18.18
N TYR A 21 -19.66 34.55 18.10
CA TYR A 21 -19.26 35.40 19.22
C TYR A 21 -20.43 36.19 19.82
N GLY A 22 -21.64 36.00 19.32
CA GLY A 22 -22.84 36.66 19.86
C GLY A 22 -23.26 36.09 21.22
N GLN A 23 -23.86 36.93 22.06
CA GLN A 23 -24.53 36.51 23.28
C GLN A 23 -26.01 36.27 22.99
N TYR A 24 -26.48 35.07 23.33
CA TYR A 24 -27.82 34.61 22.99
C TYR A 24 -28.53 34.05 24.21
N ILE A 25 -29.82 34.31 24.29
CA ILE A 25 -30.71 33.78 25.34
C ILE A 25 -31.86 32.99 24.72
N CYS A 26 -32.31 31.96 25.42
CA CYS A 26 -33.48 31.18 25.02
C CYS A 26 -34.73 32.08 25.03
N ARG A 27 -35.56 31.98 23.98
CA ARG A 27 -36.81 32.76 23.91
C ARG A 27 -37.77 32.43 25.05
N VAL A 28 -37.76 31.17 25.51
CA VAL A 28 -38.70 30.62 26.49
C VAL A 28 -38.23 30.89 27.91
N CYS A 29 -37.10 30.32 28.34
CA CYS A 29 -36.65 30.46 29.74
C CYS A 29 -35.75 31.68 30.01
N LYS A 30 -35.42 32.47 28.98
CA LYS A 30 -34.50 33.63 29.03
C LYS A 30 -33.09 33.31 29.56
N LYS A 31 -32.70 32.03 29.66
CA LYS A 31 -31.37 31.59 30.10
C LYS A 31 -30.38 31.57 28.93
N GLY A 32 -29.10 31.74 29.26
CA GLY A 32 -28.02 31.82 28.28
C GLY A 32 -27.84 30.54 27.47
N VAL A 33 -27.73 30.70 26.15
CA VAL A 33 -27.53 29.62 25.19
C VAL A 33 -26.29 29.84 24.34
N ILE A 34 -25.78 28.77 23.76
CA ILE A 34 -24.58 28.76 22.92
C ILE A 34 -24.92 28.19 21.56
N LEU A 35 -24.38 28.81 20.51
CA LEU A 35 -24.46 28.28 19.16
C LEU A 35 -23.53 27.06 19.05
N ARG A 36 -24.11 25.92 18.65
CA ARG A 36 -23.40 24.69 18.33
C ARG A 36 -23.48 24.48 16.82
N TRP A 37 -22.32 24.37 16.19
CA TRP A 37 -22.17 24.10 14.76
C TRP A 37 -20.90 23.25 14.58
N GLY A 38 -20.97 22.24 13.71
CA GLY A 38 -19.81 21.52 13.18
C GLY A 38 -20.07 21.04 11.74
N ASN A 39 -19.05 20.48 11.09
CA ASN A 39 -19.09 20.11 9.67
C ASN A 39 -20.15 19.04 9.31
N ILE A 40 -20.69 18.33 10.32
CA ILE A 40 -21.67 17.24 10.17
C ILE A 40 -23.05 17.63 10.74
N ARG A 41 -23.15 18.70 11.55
CA ARG A 41 -24.39 19.05 12.28
C ARG A 41 -24.93 20.41 11.84
N VAL A 42 -26.21 20.44 11.48
CA VAL A 42 -26.96 21.69 11.22
C VAL A 42 -26.80 22.62 12.43
N PRO A 43 -26.47 23.91 12.25
CA PRO A 43 -26.29 24.85 13.36
C PRO A 43 -27.55 24.93 14.24
N TYR A 44 -27.38 24.80 15.56
CA TYR A 44 -28.47 24.92 16.53
C TYR A 44 -27.97 25.59 17.82
N PHE A 45 -28.88 26.22 18.57
CA PHE A 45 -28.61 26.72 19.91
C PHE A 45 -28.87 25.65 20.98
N ALA A 46 -28.03 25.61 22.00
CA ALA A 46 -28.17 24.75 23.17
C ALA A 46 -27.96 25.56 24.47
N HIS A 47 -28.69 25.23 25.53
CA HIS A 47 -28.48 25.85 26.84
C HIS A 47 -27.04 25.61 27.33
N ARG A 48 -26.47 26.61 28.04
CA ARG A 48 -25.18 26.42 28.70
C ARG A 48 -25.30 25.34 29.79
N PRO A 49 -24.23 24.55 30.05
CA PRO A 49 -24.22 23.58 31.14
C PRO A 49 -24.64 24.26 32.46
N GLY A 50 -25.66 23.70 33.13
CA GLY A 50 -26.21 24.25 34.39
C GLY A 50 -27.25 25.38 34.26
N TYR A 51 -27.58 25.85 33.04
CA TYR A 51 -28.51 26.97 32.83
C TYR A 51 -29.89 26.55 32.31
N GLY A 52 -30.04 25.36 31.74
CA GLY A 52 -31.33 24.84 31.27
C GLY A 52 -32.04 24.02 32.35
N THR A 53 -33.36 24.17 32.46
CA THR A 53 -34.22 23.41 33.37
C THR A 53 -35.21 22.57 32.56
N PHE A 54 -35.69 21.45 33.13
CA PHE A 54 -36.71 20.58 32.52
C PHE A 54 -38.05 21.28 32.24
N GLU A 55 -38.28 22.44 32.86
CA GLU A 55 -39.47 23.28 32.63
C GLU A 55 -39.41 24.07 31.32
N CYS A 56 -38.24 24.14 30.66
CA CYS A 56 -38.10 24.79 29.37
C CYS A 56 -38.37 23.79 28.24
N GLU A 57 -39.37 24.05 27.39
CA GLU A 57 -39.71 23.21 26.24
C GLU A 57 -38.53 23.02 25.24
N ASN A 58 -37.60 23.98 25.22
CA ASN A 58 -36.40 23.92 24.36
C ASN A 58 -35.19 23.29 25.06
N PHE A 59 -35.35 22.80 26.30
CA PHE A 59 -34.31 22.10 27.02
C PHE A 59 -34.31 20.63 26.66
N VAL A 60 -33.32 20.23 25.86
CA VAL A 60 -33.03 18.82 25.61
C VAL A 60 -31.90 18.40 26.54
N PRO A 61 -32.13 17.48 27.50
CA PRO A 61 -31.05 16.95 28.31
C PRO A 61 -30.04 16.28 27.38
N GLY A 62 -28.75 16.57 27.56
CA GLY A 62 -27.72 15.87 26.80
C GLY A 62 -27.86 14.37 27.06
N HIS A 63 -27.72 13.54 26.02
CA HIS A 63 -27.60 12.08 26.16
C HIS A 63 -26.26 11.71 26.83
N SER A 64 -26.10 12.16 28.07
CA SER A 64 -25.39 11.45 29.11
C SER A 64 -26.31 10.30 29.51
N SER A 65 -25.83 9.07 29.32
CA SER A 65 -26.30 7.83 29.93
C SER A 65 -27.25 8.05 31.11
N LEU A 66 -28.47 7.53 30.98
CA LEU A 66 -29.48 7.47 32.04
C LEU A 66 -28.83 7.08 33.39
N PRO A 67 -29.22 7.73 34.51
CA PRO A 67 -28.79 7.31 35.83
C PRO A 67 -29.44 5.94 36.12
N VAL A 68 -28.63 4.89 36.03
CA VAL A 68 -28.94 3.57 36.56
C VAL A 68 -29.24 3.75 38.06
N PRO A 69 -30.34 3.19 38.61
CA PRO A 69 -30.60 3.22 40.05
C PRO A 69 -29.38 2.61 40.75
N ALA A 70 -28.92 3.26 41.81
CA ALA A 70 -27.69 2.98 42.55
C ALA A 70 -27.35 1.49 42.65
N LYS A 71 -26.72 0.95 41.59
CA LYS A 71 -25.82 -0.17 41.71
C LYS A 71 -24.64 0.41 42.44
N GLU A 72 -24.37 -0.16 43.61
CA GLU A 72 -23.09 -0.03 44.29
C GLU A 72 -22.01 0.21 43.24
N LYS A 73 -21.36 1.37 43.31
CA LYS A 73 -20.12 1.58 42.59
C LYS A 73 -19.16 0.55 43.17
N ILE A 74 -19.14 -0.63 42.59
CA ILE A 74 -17.92 -1.39 42.48
C ILE A 74 -17.02 -0.45 41.69
N ASN A 75 -16.26 0.37 42.41
CA ASN A 75 -15.12 1.08 41.87
C ASN A 75 -14.18 -0.02 41.38
N VAL A 76 -14.39 -0.51 40.16
CA VAL A 76 -13.36 -1.22 39.44
C VAL A 76 -12.35 -0.13 39.10
N THR A 77 -11.43 0.13 40.01
CA THR A 77 -10.24 0.93 39.75
C THR A 77 -9.55 0.27 38.57
N VAL A 78 -9.61 0.92 37.40
CA VAL A 78 -8.88 0.45 36.21
C VAL A 78 -7.41 0.66 36.53
N LYS A 79 -6.77 -0.40 37.03
CA LYS A 79 -5.35 -0.36 37.40
C LYS A 79 -4.50 -0.01 36.18
N ARG A 80 -3.50 0.84 36.38
CA ARG A 80 -2.55 1.20 35.32
C ARG A 80 -1.62 0.01 35.09
N ARG A 81 -1.44 -0.44 33.84
CA ARG A 81 -0.71 -1.67 33.52
C ARG A 81 0.54 -1.41 32.68
N MET A 82 1.54 -2.26 32.86
CA MET A 82 2.66 -2.37 31.94
C MET A 82 2.26 -3.23 30.74
N GLU A 83 2.72 -2.88 29.55
CA GLU A 83 2.43 -3.61 28.31
C GLU A 83 3.71 -4.18 27.70
N LEU A 84 3.71 -5.48 27.41
CA LEU A 84 4.78 -6.11 26.64
C LEU A 84 4.56 -5.86 25.15
N ARG A 85 5.62 -5.46 24.44
CA ARG A 85 5.62 -5.16 23.01
C ARG A 85 6.80 -5.83 22.31
N LEU A 86 6.56 -6.29 21.09
CA LEU A 86 7.58 -6.87 20.23
C LEU A 86 8.03 -5.85 19.18
N LEU A 87 9.33 -5.64 19.06
CA LEU A 87 9.92 -4.82 18.02
C LEU A 87 10.67 -5.71 17.03
N ILE A 88 10.36 -5.56 15.74
CA ILE A 88 11.08 -6.21 14.64
C ILE A 88 11.70 -5.12 13.78
N SER A 89 13.00 -5.18 13.57
CA SER A 89 13.72 -4.22 12.73
C SER A 89 13.31 -4.36 11.26
N THR A 90 13.13 -3.23 10.59
CA THR A 90 12.82 -3.15 9.14
C THR A 90 14.07 -3.13 8.27
N GLU A 91 15.28 -3.18 8.86
CA GLU A 91 16.53 -3.17 8.11
C GLU A 91 16.72 -4.47 7.32
N ARG A 92 16.92 -4.34 6.01
CA ARG A 92 16.86 -5.44 5.02
C ARG A 92 17.88 -6.57 5.21
N LYS A 93 18.91 -6.41 6.05
CA LYS A 93 20.03 -7.37 6.15
C LYS A 93 19.94 -8.32 7.34
N CYS A 94 19.27 -7.95 8.41
CA CYS A 94 18.95 -8.82 9.55
C CYS A 94 17.66 -8.31 10.19
N ARG A 95 16.57 -9.08 10.09
CA ARG A 95 15.33 -8.80 10.82
C ARG A 95 15.50 -9.16 12.30
N GLU A 96 16.36 -8.42 12.99
CA GLU A 96 16.55 -8.56 14.43
C GLU A 96 15.28 -8.16 15.16
N TRP A 97 15.00 -8.84 16.28
CA TRP A 97 13.85 -8.56 17.12
C TRP A 97 14.23 -8.41 18.59
N SER A 98 13.43 -7.64 19.31
CA SER A 98 13.58 -7.40 20.75
C SER A 98 12.24 -7.19 21.42
N LEU A 99 12.16 -7.49 22.71
CA LEU A 99 10.99 -7.17 23.52
C LEU A 99 11.19 -5.84 24.24
N LYS A 100 10.11 -5.09 24.38
CA LYS A 100 10.05 -3.87 25.15
C LYS A 100 8.88 -3.90 26.12
N LEU A 101 9.12 -3.44 27.34
CA LEU A 101 8.09 -3.18 28.33
C LEU A 101 7.73 -1.69 28.29
N ALA A 102 6.51 -1.39 27.88
CA ALA A 102 5.94 -0.05 27.90
C ALA A 102 5.32 0.22 29.28
N LEU A 103 5.81 1.25 29.95
CA LEU A 103 5.38 1.63 31.28
C LEU A 103 4.22 2.64 31.22
N PRO A 104 3.26 2.55 32.17
CA PRO A 104 2.22 3.56 32.31
C PRO A 104 2.81 4.90 32.75
N THR A 105 2.11 5.98 32.43
CA THR A 105 2.56 7.33 32.79
C THR A 105 2.26 7.65 34.25
N CYS A 106 3.10 8.49 34.85
CA CYS A 106 2.92 9.03 36.19
C CYS A 106 3.04 10.55 36.19
N ASN A 107 2.55 11.19 37.25
CA ASN A 107 2.81 12.60 37.46
C ASN A 107 4.30 12.83 37.75
N LEU A 108 4.76 14.07 37.57
CA LEU A 108 6.13 14.44 37.84
C LEU A 108 6.45 14.22 39.33
N CYS A 109 7.30 13.24 39.64
CA CYS A 109 7.71 12.90 41.00
C CYS A 109 9.23 12.68 41.09
N ARG A 110 9.80 12.82 42.28
CA ARG A 110 11.25 12.64 42.53
C ARG A 110 11.50 11.24 43.11
N ALA A 111 11.18 10.23 42.32
CA ALA A 111 11.36 8.83 42.69
C ALA A 111 12.06 8.03 41.60
N ARG A 112 12.55 6.87 42.00
CA ARG A 112 13.04 5.84 41.09
C ARG A 112 12.25 4.56 41.28
N ILE A 113 12.02 3.88 40.17
CA ILE A 113 11.36 2.58 40.12
C ILE A 113 12.38 1.52 39.69
N THR A 114 12.38 0.38 40.38
CA THR A 114 13.21 -0.78 40.02
C THR A 114 12.33 -1.89 39.47
N LEU A 115 12.64 -2.33 38.26
CA LEU A 115 11.90 -3.33 37.51
C LEU A 115 12.73 -4.59 37.36
N ASP A 116 12.09 -5.75 37.46
CA ASP A 116 12.59 -7.01 36.92
C ASP A 116 12.08 -7.15 35.49
N VAL A 117 13.02 -7.06 34.52
CA VAL A 117 12.74 -7.11 33.09
C VAL A 117 13.07 -8.49 32.49
N GLY A 118 12.86 -9.56 33.24
CA GLY A 118 13.05 -10.94 32.79
C GLY A 118 14.36 -11.54 33.30
N GLY A 119 14.63 -11.44 34.60
CA GLY A 119 15.87 -11.91 35.23
C GLY A 119 16.98 -10.86 35.28
N ARG A 120 16.73 -9.66 34.75
CA ARG A 120 17.61 -8.49 34.84
C ARG A 120 16.89 -7.37 35.59
N SER A 121 17.54 -6.79 36.59
CA SER A 121 17.00 -5.62 37.30
C SER A 121 17.38 -4.33 36.57
N GLN A 122 16.41 -3.43 36.39
CA GLN A 122 16.63 -2.11 35.79
C GLN A 122 15.95 -1.01 36.60
N THR A 123 16.75 -0.03 37.03
CA THR A 123 16.27 1.14 37.78
C THR A 123 16.11 2.35 36.86
N LEU A 124 15.02 3.10 37.03
CA LEU A 124 14.69 4.26 36.21
C LEU A 124 14.25 5.43 37.06
N ASP A 125 14.49 6.64 36.54
CA ASP A 125 13.94 7.87 37.09
C ASP A 125 12.49 8.08 36.64
N MET A 126 11.56 8.19 37.59
CA MET A 126 10.13 8.38 37.32
C MET A 126 9.82 9.75 36.69
N ARG A 127 10.71 10.75 36.76
CA ARG A 127 10.55 12.04 36.06
C ARG A 127 10.42 11.88 34.55
N SER A 128 11.00 10.81 34.00
CA SER A 128 10.93 10.48 32.57
C SER A 128 9.61 9.81 32.16
N MET A 129 8.79 9.37 33.13
CA MET A 129 7.54 8.63 32.91
C MET A 129 6.31 9.55 32.82
N VAL A 130 6.52 10.87 32.74
CA VAL A 130 5.46 11.83 32.37
C VAL A 130 4.93 11.54 30.96
N LYS A 131 5.80 11.03 30.08
CA LYS A 131 5.45 10.46 28.78
C LYS A 131 5.63 8.95 28.82
N ARG A 132 4.96 8.25 27.89
CA ARG A 132 5.07 6.80 27.78
C ARG A 132 6.52 6.40 27.55
N ARG A 133 7.07 5.59 28.45
CA ARG A 133 8.48 5.13 28.38
C ARG A 133 8.52 3.65 28.05
N GLN A 134 9.43 3.27 27.16
CA GLN A 134 9.67 1.88 26.78
C GLN A 134 11.08 1.44 27.14
N ILE A 135 11.24 0.19 27.55
CA ILE A 135 12.50 -0.37 28.05
C ILE A 135 12.70 -1.77 27.50
N GLY A 136 13.93 -2.12 27.11
CA GLY A 136 14.24 -3.47 26.65
C GLY A 136 13.98 -4.51 27.74
N ALA A 137 13.24 -5.56 27.37
CA ALA A 137 12.94 -6.72 28.21
C ALA A 137 13.61 -7.97 27.63
N GLU A 138 14.02 -8.89 28.50
CA GLU A 138 14.50 -10.21 28.09
C GLU A 138 13.31 -11.18 27.95
N PRO A 139 13.32 -12.10 26.95
CA PRO A 139 12.29 -13.13 26.83
C PRO A 139 12.24 -14.02 28.08
N SER A 140 11.08 -14.03 28.75
CA SER A 140 10.91 -14.74 30.02
C SER A 140 9.50 -15.28 30.16
N ALA A 141 9.39 -16.53 30.66
CA ALA A 141 8.10 -17.09 31.08
C ALA A 141 7.66 -16.58 32.46
N GLN A 142 8.62 -16.11 33.28
CA GLN A 142 8.32 -15.47 34.55
C GLN A 142 7.76 -14.06 34.33
N PRO A 143 6.81 -13.59 35.18
CA PRO A 143 6.26 -12.25 35.09
C PRO A 143 7.31 -11.15 35.21
N TYR A 144 7.14 -10.08 34.43
CA TYR A 144 7.86 -8.82 34.59
C TYR A 144 7.23 -8.03 35.73
N ARG A 145 8.04 -7.47 36.64
CA ARG A 145 7.47 -6.84 37.84
C ARG A 145 8.19 -5.62 38.36
N ILE A 146 7.43 -4.73 39.01
CA ILE A 146 7.93 -3.63 39.82
C ILE A 146 8.37 -4.20 41.16
N VAL A 147 9.68 -4.23 41.39
CA VAL A 147 10.28 -4.78 42.60
C VAL A 147 10.17 -3.77 43.74
N SER A 148 10.50 -2.51 43.48
CA SER A 148 10.50 -1.47 44.52
C SER A 148 10.41 -0.06 43.95
N PHE A 149 10.00 0.87 44.82
CA PHE A 149 10.11 2.30 44.64
C PHE A 149 11.13 2.86 45.63
N SER A 150 11.83 3.93 45.25
CA SER A 150 12.74 4.66 46.13
C SER A 150 12.55 6.17 45.95
N GLY A 151 12.69 6.94 47.03
CA GLY A 151 12.35 8.37 47.06
C GLY A 151 10.86 8.61 47.32
N ASP A 152 10.30 9.67 46.74
CA ASP A 152 8.90 10.08 46.93
C ASP A 152 8.08 9.81 45.67
N PRO A 153 7.55 8.58 45.48
CA PRO A 153 6.78 8.22 44.29
C PRO A 153 5.41 8.91 44.31
N ASP A 154 4.87 9.15 43.11
CA ASP A 154 3.49 9.60 42.93
C ASP A 154 2.53 8.62 43.66
N PRO A 155 1.80 9.08 44.70
CA PRO A 155 0.95 8.21 45.53
C PRO A 155 -0.18 7.57 44.73
N GLU A 156 -0.76 8.29 43.76
CA GLU A 156 -1.84 7.77 42.91
C GLU A 156 -1.29 6.65 42.02
N PHE A 157 -0.13 6.88 41.40
CA PHE A 157 0.53 5.87 40.59
C PHE A 157 0.87 4.62 41.43
N ALA A 158 1.47 4.79 42.60
CA ALA A 158 1.90 3.68 43.44
C ALA A 158 0.74 2.83 43.98
N ALA A 159 -0.44 3.44 44.17
CA ALA A 159 -1.66 2.76 44.61
C ALA A 159 -2.40 2.05 43.45
N GLU A 160 -2.38 2.62 42.25
CA GLU A 160 -3.16 2.14 41.11
C GLU A 160 -2.39 1.22 40.15
N VAL A 161 -1.06 1.25 40.16
CA VAL A 161 -0.26 0.48 39.20
C VAL A 161 -0.30 -1.01 39.52
N GLU A 162 -0.57 -1.81 38.50
CA GLU A 162 -0.37 -3.26 38.56
C GLU A 162 1.12 -3.55 38.56
N ARG A 163 1.60 -4.14 39.65
CA ARG A 163 3.04 -4.39 39.85
C ARG A 163 3.58 -5.52 39.00
N GLU A 164 2.72 -6.33 38.41
CA GLU A 164 3.11 -7.48 37.60
C GLU A 164 2.53 -7.37 36.19
N CYS A 165 3.31 -7.79 35.22
CA CYS A 165 2.92 -7.96 33.82
C CYS A 165 3.30 -9.39 33.45
N GLN A 166 2.31 -10.15 32.98
CA GLN A 166 2.53 -11.55 32.67
C GLN A 166 3.66 -11.73 31.66
N GLY A 167 4.45 -12.77 31.88
CA GLY A 167 5.50 -13.18 30.97
C GLY A 167 4.93 -13.83 29.71
N LEU A 168 5.82 -14.38 28.90
CA LEU A 168 5.47 -15.20 27.74
C LEU A 168 4.99 -16.59 28.19
N PRO A 169 4.11 -17.27 27.43
CA PRO A 169 3.70 -18.62 27.78
C PRO A 169 4.89 -19.58 27.69
N SER A 170 4.98 -20.51 28.65
CA SER A 170 6.00 -21.56 28.66
C SER A 170 5.75 -22.66 27.62
N VAL A 171 4.48 -22.85 27.26
CA VAL A 171 4.01 -23.78 26.22
C VAL A 171 3.01 -23.04 25.35
N GLY A 172 3.16 -23.13 24.03
CA GLY A 172 2.38 -22.35 23.08
C GLY A 172 3.03 -21.00 22.75
N ALA A 173 2.35 -20.20 21.94
CA ALA A 173 2.86 -18.91 21.46
C ALA A 173 2.14 -17.71 22.08
N ALA A 174 2.93 -16.71 22.49
CA ALA A 174 2.44 -15.34 22.62
C ALA A 174 2.31 -14.74 21.22
N VAL A 175 1.18 -14.08 20.96
CA VAL A 175 0.89 -13.50 19.65
C VAL A 175 0.90 -11.98 19.75
N PHE A 176 1.51 -11.32 18.77
CA PHE A 176 1.57 -9.86 18.67
C PHE A 176 0.98 -9.37 17.34
N THR A 177 0.24 -8.27 17.37
CA THR A 177 -0.40 -7.69 16.18
C THR A 177 0.56 -6.82 15.38
N SER A 178 0.65 -7.05 14.07
CA SER A 178 1.42 -6.19 13.18
C SER A 178 0.77 -4.80 13.04
N GLY A 179 1.57 -3.74 12.94
CA GLY A 179 1.08 -2.41 12.50
C GLY A 179 1.25 -1.22 13.47
N ALA A 180 1.99 -1.33 14.57
CA ALA A 180 2.24 -0.20 15.46
C ALA A 180 3.67 0.36 15.33
N SER A 181 3.79 1.67 15.10
CA SER A 181 5.07 2.41 15.03
C SER A 181 5.88 2.32 16.33
N GLU A 182 5.21 2.02 17.45
CA GLU A 182 5.78 1.84 18.78
C GLU A 182 6.09 0.37 19.15
N GLY A 183 6.08 -0.54 18.17
CA GLY A 183 6.22 -1.98 18.36
C GLY A 183 4.87 -2.70 18.50
N PHE A 184 4.84 -3.96 18.09
CA PHE A 184 3.67 -4.83 18.04
C PHE A 184 3.14 -5.14 19.45
N PRO A 185 1.91 -4.76 19.79
CA PRO A 185 1.31 -5.11 21.08
C PRO A 185 0.82 -6.56 21.07
N LEU A 186 0.58 -7.12 22.25
CA LEU A 186 -0.04 -8.44 22.39
C LEU A 186 -1.43 -8.46 21.74
N ALA A 187 -1.70 -9.51 20.98
CA ALA A 187 -2.98 -9.77 20.37
C ALA A 187 -3.98 -10.30 21.41
N GLN A 188 -5.24 -9.90 21.24
CA GLN A 188 -6.37 -10.43 22.02
C GLN A 188 -7.20 -11.45 21.22
N GLU A 189 -7.05 -11.43 19.89
CA GLU A 189 -7.76 -12.27 18.95
C GLU A 189 -6.89 -12.49 17.70
N LEU A 190 -7.17 -13.56 16.97
CA LEU A 190 -6.53 -13.92 15.72
C LEU A 190 -7.51 -13.65 14.57
N ARG A 191 -7.30 -12.55 13.86
CA ARG A 191 -8.18 -12.17 12.75
C ARG A 191 -7.73 -12.83 11.45
N CYS A 192 -8.67 -13.41 10.71
CA CYS A 192 -8.37 -13.96 9.38
C CYS A 192 -7.87 -12.86 8.44
N ASN A 193 -7.02 -13.24 7.47
CA ASN A 193 -6.34 -12.34 6.52
C ASN A 193 -5.33 -11.35 7.13
N ASP A 194 -5.15 -11.34 8.45
CA ASP A 194 -4.12 -10.54 9.13
C ASP A 194 -2.85 -11.36 9.36
N THR A 195 -1.72 -10.64 9.49
CA THR A 195 -0.41 -11.23 9.83
C THR A 195 -0.03 -10.89 11.26
N PHE A 196 0.39 -11.90 12.00
CA PHE A 196 0.75 -11.80 13.42
C PHE A 196 2.16 -12.32 13.66
N ALA A 197 2.81 -11.82 14.71
CA ALA A 197 4.10 -12.33 15.15
C ALA A 197 3.88 -13.33 16.30
N PHE A 198 4.26 -14.58 16.08
CA PHE A 198 4.13 -15.67 17.05
C PHE A 198 5.49 -15.87 17.72
N LEU A 199 5.55 -15.74 19.04
CA LEU A 199 6.74 -15.91 19.86
C LEU A 199 6.53 -17.06 20.85
N TRP A 200 7.36 -18.09 20.78
CA TRP A 200 7.20 -19.29 21.62
C TRP A 200 8.54 -19.88 22.06
N GLN A 201 8.50 -20.70 23.09
CA GLN A 201 9.64 -21.48 23.58
C GLN A 201 9.47 -22.97 23.31
N GLN A 202 8.26 -23.52 23.56
CA GLN A 202 7.91 -24.91 23.33
C GLN A 202 6.59 -25.02 22.57
N PRO A 203 6.46 -25.99 21.62
CA PRO A 203 7.49 -26.94 21.20
C PRO A 203 8.56 -26.27 20.30
N VAL A 204 9.76 -26.84 20.24
CA VAL A 204 10.87 -26.31 19.40
C VAL A 204 10.48 -26.22 17.93
N GLN A 205 9.76 -27.22 17.44
CA GLN A 205 9.25 -27.27 16.08
C GLN A 205 7.74 -27.55 16.14
N PRO A 206 6.91 -26.51 16.17
CA PRO A 206 5.47 -26.70 16.06
C PRO A 206 5.11 -27.12 14.62
N ASP A 207 4.15 -28.04 14.53
CA ASP A 207 3.58 -28.51 13.26
C ASP A 207 2.55 -27.49 12.78
N PHE A 208 3.01 -26.44 12.10
CA PHE A 208 2.12 -25.44 11.51
C PHE A 208 1.27 -26.08 10.40
N PRO A 209 -0.06 -25.85 10.37
CA PRO A 209 -0.90 -26.24 9.25
C PRO A 209 -0.38 -25.65 7.92
N ASP A 210 -0.43 -26.44 6.86
CA ASP A 210 0.07 -26.06 5.52
C ASP A 210 -0.64 -24.83 4.92
N GLU A 211 -1.86 -24.54 5.38
CA GLU A 211 -2.64 -23.38 4.97
C GLU A 211 -2.07 -22.05 5.49
N LEU A 212 -1.26 -22.08 6.56
CA LEU A 212 -0.68 -20.89 7.14
C LEU A 212 0.60 -20.50 6.41
N THR A 213 0.71 -19.23 6.03
CA THR A 213 1.97 -18.71 5.50
C THR A 213 2.87 -18.31 6.65
N VAL A 214 4.00 -19.00 6.81
CA VAL A 214 4.92 -18.83 7.95
C VAL A 214 6.28 -18.33 7.47
N ASP A 215 6.66 -17.12 7.89
CA ASP A 215 7.99 -16.53 7.67
C ASP A 215 8.77 -16.54 8.99
N ARG A 216 9.71 -17.49 9.13
CA ARG A 216 10.48 -17.70 10.35
C ARG A 216 11.60 -16.67 10.49
N LEU A 217 11.70 -16.07 11.67
CA LEU A 217 12.73 -15.12 12.04
C LEU A 217 13.83 -15.79 12.88
N PRO A 218 15.03 -15.19 12.99
CA PRO A 218 16.12 -15.75 13.78
C PRO A 218 15.71 -15.98 15.23
N GLY A 219 15.93 -17.18 15.76
CA GLY A 219 15.67 -17.48 17.17
C GLY A 219 16.70 -16.81 18.10
N ARG A 220 16.30 -16.56 19.36
CA ARG A 220 17.18 -15.97 20.39
C ARG A 220 16.97 -16.68 21.72
N GLN A 221 18.06 -17.16 22.35
CA GLN A 221 18.06 -17.75 23.70
C GLN A 221 17.01 -18.87 23.88
N GLY A 222 16.83 -19.73 22.87
CA GLY A 222 15.84 -20.82 22.90
C GLY A 222 14.39 -20.37 22.66
N TRP A 223 14.16 -19.11 22.32
CA TRP A 223 12.89 -18.59 21.84
C TRP A 223 12.88 -18.50 20.32
N TYR A 224 11.73 -18.82 19.74
CA TYR A 224 11.49 -18.84 18.31
C TYR A 224 10.42 -17.80 17.95
N LEU A 225 10.61 -17.14 16.81
CA LEU A 225 9.72 -16.11 16.31
C LEU A 225 9.36 -16.39 14.86
N ALA A 226 8.09 -16.25 14.50
CA ALA A 226 7.64 -16.31 13.11
C ALA A 226 6.54 -15.29 12.86
N LEU A 227 6.50 -14.75 11.63
CA LEU A 227 5.33 -14.04 11.13
C LEU A 227 4.40 -15.06 10.48
N VAL A 228 3.17 -15.12 10.96
CA VAL A 228 2.16 -16.07 10.52
C VAL A 228 1.00 -15.28 9.93
N THR A 229 0.74 -15.49 8.65
CA THR A 229 -0.43 -14.94 7.95
C THR A 229 -1.53 -15.99 7.94
N ILE A 230 -2.68 -15.63 8.53
CA ILE A 230 -3.86 -16.48 8.59
C ILE A 230 -4.65 -16.27 7.29
N PRO A 231 -5.05 -17.31 6.56
CA PRO A 231 -5.84 -17.16 5.35
C PRO A 231 -7.22 -16.52 5.64
N GLU A 232 -7.89 -16.01 4.61
CA GLU A 232 -9.22 -15.39 4.74
C GLU A 232 -10.26 -16.38 5.29
N ILE A 233 -10.19 -17.64 4.85
CA ILE A 233 -11.09 -18.72 5.26
C ILE A 233 -10.23 -19.93 5.69
N PRO A 234 -9.80 -20.01 6.96
CA PRO A 234 -9.04 -21.16 7.46
C PRO A 234 -9.93 -22.39 7.63
N SER A 235 -9.37 -23.60 7.45
CA SER A 235 -10.09 -24.84 7.75
C SER A 235 -10.36 -25.00 9.25
N SER A 236 -11.29 -25.90 9.59
CA SER A 236 -11.62 -26.23 10.98
C SER A 236 -10.40 -26.78 11.75
N GLU A 237 -9.52 -27.51 11.07
CA GLU A 237 -8.27 -28.03 11.64
C GLU A 237 -7.30 -26.88 11.96
N SER A 238 -7.08 -25.97 11.01
CA SER A 238 -6.26 -24.76 11.22
C SER A 238 -6.79 -23.91 12.38
N ILE A 239 -8.11 -23.73 12.47
CA ILE A 239 -8.74 -22.98 13.58
C ILE A 239 -8.52 -23.67 14.93
N ALA A 240 -8.71 -24.99 14.99
CA ALA A 240 -8.50 -25.76 16.22
C ALA A 240 -7.04 -25.69 16.67
N TRP A 241 -6.11 -25.87 15.74
CA TRP A 241 -4.68 -25.76 15.99
C TRP A 241 -4.29 -24.38 16.52
N LEU A 242 -4.74 -23.30 15.86
CA LEU A 242 -4.47 -21.92 16.28
C LEU A 242 -4.98 -21.65 17.70
N LYS A 243 -6.20 -22.10 18.02
CA LYS A 243 -6.77 -21.99 19.37
C LYS A 243 -5.98 -22.78 20.41
N CYS A 244 -5.54 -23.99 20.08
CA CYS A 244 -4.72 -24.81 20.97
C CYS A 244 -3.33 -24.21 21.20
N PHE A 245 -2.70 -23.68 20.16
CA PHE A 245 -1.32 -23.19 20.23
C PHE A 245 -1.20 -21.79 20.83
N THR A 246 -2.21 -20.93 20.66
CA THR A 246 -2.17 -19.53 21.10
C THR A 246 -3.13 -19.20 22.24
N HIS A 247 -4.11 -20.07 22.49
CA HIS A 247 -5.25 -19.83 23.40
C HIS A 247 -6.11 -18.61 23.03
N LEU A 248 -5.98 -18.08 21.81
CA LEU A 248 -6.75 -16.94 21.34
C LEU A 248 -7.93 -17.38 20.46
N PRO A 249 -9.05 -16.63 20.48
CA PRO A 249 -10.15 -16.85 19.55
C PRO A 249 -9.73 -16.44 18.13
N VAL A 250 -10.10 -17.27 17.14
CA VAL A 250 -10.00 -16.93 15.72
C VAL A 250 -11.28 -16.23 15.31
N VAL A 251 -11.16 -15.02 14.77
CA VAL A 251 -12.27 -14.16 14.36
C VAL A 251 -12.23 -13.93 12.83
N PRO A 252 -13.37 -13.79 12.17
CA PRO A 252 -13.43 -13.51 10.73
C PRO A 252 -12.64 -12.25 10.34
N ALA A 253 -12.19 -12.21 9.07
CA ALA A 253 -11.53 -11.04 8.51
C ALA A 253 -12.42 -9.80 8.58
N LYS A 254 -11.82 -8.62 8.72
CA LYS A 254 -12.57 -7.37 8.83
C LYS A 254 -13.25 -7.04 7.49
N SER A 255 -14.54 -6.78 7.54
CA SER A 255 -15.28 -6.27 6.39
C SER A 255 -14.71 -4.94 5.94
N SER A 256 -14.50 -4.78 4.63
CA SER A 256 -13.91 -3.56 4.08
C SER A 256 -14.45 -3.27 2.69
N ILE A 257 -14.52 -1.99 2.35
CA ILE A 257 -14.80 -1.52 0.99
C ILE A 257 -13.55 -0.78 0.53
N THR A 258 -12.98 -1.17 -0.60
CA THR A 258 -11.78 -0.55 -1.15
C THR A 258 -12.02 -0.09 -2.58
N ALA A 259 -11.45 1.05 -2.95
CA ALA A 259 -11.40 1.50 -4.34
C ALA A 259 -10.22 0.84 -5.04
N ILE A 260 -10.48 0.12 -6.13
CA ILE A 260 -9.45 -0.55 -6.95
C ILE A 260 -9.05 0.33 -8.13
N TRP A 261 -10.02 1.03 -8.71
CA TRP A 261 -9.81 1.91 -9.86
C TRP A 261 -10.59 3.22 -9.69
N PRO A 262 -10.01 4.40 -10.00
CA PRO A 262 -8.66 4.62 -10.57
C PRO A 262 -7.54 4.23 -9.60
N PHE A 263 -6.37 3.81 -10.10
CA PHE A 263 -5.24 3.41 -9.24
C PHE A 263 -4.65 4.56 -8.40
N LEU A 264 -4.89 5.80 -8.83
CA LEU A 264 -4.46 7.01 -8.12
C LEU A 264 -5.58 7.45 -7.17
N THR A 265 -5.60 6.85 -5.99
CA THR A 265 -6.47 7.25 -4.88
C THR A 265 -5.64 7.70 -3.69
N GLN A 266 -6.07 8.79 -3.05
CA GLN A 266 -5.46 9.27 -1.81
C GLN A 266 -6.43 9.06 -0.65
N ASN A 267 -6.00 8.31 0.36
CA ASN A 267 -6.75 8.21 1.62
C ASN A 267 -6.57 9.53 2.39
N THR A 268 -7.60 10.37 2.40
CA THR A 268 -7.60 11.65 3.13
C THR A 268 -8.06 11.47 4.58
N SER A 269 -8.81 10.38 4.87
CA SER A 269 -9.10 9.93 6.22
C SER A 269 -9.35 8.41 6.25
N VAL A 270 -9.67 7.85 7.42
CA VAL A 270 -9.93 6.39 7.60
C VAL A 270 -11.01 5.87 6.66
N ASN A 271 -12.03 6.70 6.37
CA ASN A 271 -13.17 6.33 5.53
C ASN A 271 -13.34 7.25 4.31
N GLN A 272 -12.38 8.14 4.03
CA GLN A 272 -12.49 9.07 2.91
C GLN A 272 -11.35 8.84 1.91
N ILE A 273 -11.76 8.61 0.67
CA ILE A 273 -10.87 8.36 -0.46
C ILE A 273 -11.11 9.49 -1.44
N GLU A 274 -10.04 10.22 -1.73
CA GLU A 274 -10.01 11.16 -2.85
C GLU A 274 -9.65 10.39 -4.11
N CYS A 275 -10.54 10.45 -5.09
CA CYS A 275 -10.40 9.81 -6.39
C CYS A 275 -10.27 10.88 -7.48
N LEU A 276 -9.50 10.58 -8.51
CA LEU A 276 -9.59 11.31 -9.77
C LEU A 276 -11.01 11.20 -10.32
N HIS A 277 -11.53 12.28 -10.89
CA HIS A 277 -12.82 12.25 -11.58
C HIS A 277 -12.73 11.31 -12.79
N SER A 278 -13.16 10.07 -12.61
CA SER A 278 -13.27 9.03 -13.62
C SER A 278 -14.74 8.76 -13.89
N ASN A 279 -15.09 8.49 -15.14
CA ASN A 279 -16.45 8.09 -15.52
C ASN A 279 -16.90 6.82 -14.78
N THR A 280 -15.94 6.03 -14.30
CA THR A 280 -16.16 4.76 -13.62
C THR A 280 -15.15 4.55 -12.50
N VAL A 281 -15.65 4.14 -11.33
CA VAL A 281 -14.88 3.68 -10.17
C VAL A 281 -15.17 2.19 -9.98
N LEU A 282 -14.11 1.40 -9.83
CA LEU A 282 -14.23 -0.01 -9.44
C LEU A 282 -14.01 -0.13 -7.94
N LEU A 283 -14.96 -0.74 -7.25
CA LEU A 283 -14.94 -0.99 -5.81
C LEU A 283 -14.88 -2.49 -5.53
N SER A 284 -14.17 -2.89 -4.49
CA SER A 284 -14.23 -4.24 -3.91
C SER A 284 -14.86 -4.17 -2.54
N ALA A 285 -15.87 -4.99 -2.30
CA ALA A 285 -16.38 -5.28 -0.98
C ALA A 285 -15.82 -6.63 -0.53
N ASN A 286 -15.01 -6.62 0.52
CA ASN A 286 -14.40 -7.82 1.08
C ASN A 286 -15.10 -8.15 2.39
N MET A 287 -15.50 -9.40 2.55
CA MET A 287 -16.07 -9.95 3.79
C MET A 287 -17.25 -9.15 4.34
N VAL A 288 -18.03 -8.50 3.46
CA VAL A 288 -19.24 -7.77 3.84
C VAL A 288 -20.35 -8.79 4.14
N PRO A 289 -21.11 -8.65 5.24
CA PRO A 289 -22.15 -9.60 5.59
C PRO A 289 -23.18 -9.76 4.47
N THR A 290 -23.57 -11.00 4.18
CA THR A 290 -24.63 -11.31 3.21
C THR A 290 -25.90 -11.73 3.96
N THR A 291 -27.06 -11.34 3.45
CA THR A 291 -28.37 -11.71 4.02
C THR A 291 -28.83 -13.11 3.62
N SER A 292 -28.24 -13.68 2.57
CA SER A 292 -28.49 -15.03 2.07
C SER A 292 -27.19 -15.82 1.85
N ILE A 293 -27.30 -17.15 1.81
CA ILE A 293 -26.15 -18.06 1.62
C ILE A 293 -25.69 -18.09 0.17
N ASP A 294 -26.51 -17.72 -0.81
CA ASP A 294 -26.16 -17.87 -2.23
C ASP A 294 -25.92 -16.54 -2.96
N ASP A 295 -26.26 -15.40 -2.35
CA ASP A 295 -26.03 -14.08 -2.95
C ASP A 295 -24.80 -13.38 -2.34
N GLY A 296 -24.18 -12.48 -3.11
CA GLY A 296 -23.15 -11.57 -2.64
C GLY A 296 -23.72 -10.40 -1.81
N PRO A 297 -22.86 -9.50 -1.31
CA PRO A 297 -23.28 -8.39 -0.46
C PRO A 297 -24.10 -7.36 -1.25
N THR A 298 -25.06 -6.71 -0.59
CA THR A 298 -25.82 -5.60 -1.18
C THR A 298 -25.22 -4.28 -0.73
N MET A 299 -24.73 -3.50 -1.69
CA MET A 299 -24.11 -2.19 -1.45
C MET A 299 -25.06 -1.07 -1.81
N TYR A 300 -25.06 -0.01 -1.00
CA TYR A 300 -25.72 1.27 -1.29
C TYR A 300 -24.71 2.32 -1.71
N ALA A 301 -25.01 3.07 -2.77
CA ALA A 301 -24.28 4.26 -3.19
C ALA A 301 -25.20 5.49 -3.06
N GLN A 302 -24.79 6.44 -2.24
CA GLN A 302 -25.54 7.64 -1.91
C GLN A 302 -24.81 8.88 -2.45
N GLY A 303 -25.38 9.50 -3.49
CA GLY A 303 -24.98 10.83 -3.96
C GLY A 303 -25.82 11.93 -3.32
N ALA A 304 -25.69 13.17 -3.82
CA ALA A 304 -26.46 14.32 -3.31
C ALA A 304 -27.97 14.21 -3.57
N SER A 305 -28.38 13.51 -4.63
CA SER A 305 -29.78 13.45 -5.09
C SER A 305 -30.30 12.04 -5.34
N SER A 306 -29.47 11.01 -5.21
CA SER A 306 -29.83 9.62 -5.52
C SER A 306 -29.25 8.63 -4.51
N LEU A 307 -30.04 7.59 -4.22
CA LEU A 307 -29.61 6.39 -3.52
C LEU A 307 -29.76 5.22 -4.49
N LEU A 308 -28.65 4.58 -4.82
CA LEU A 308 -28.58 3.42 -5.67
C LEU A 308 -28.21 2.20 -4.84
N SER A 309 -28.63 1.02 -5.29
CA SER A 309 -28.35 -0.25 -4.63
C SER A 309 -27.94 -1.29 -5.67
N ALA A 310 -26.94 -2.10 -5.35
CA ALA A 310 -26.51 -3.21 -6.19
C ALA A 310 -26.12 -4.41 -5.33
N THR A 311 -26.44 -5.61 -5.78
CA THR A 311 -26.03 -6.86 -5.13
C THR A 311 -24.88 -7.49 -5.90
N GLY A 312 -23.82 -7.87 -5.17
CA GLY A 312 -22.66 -8.53 -5.74
C GLY A 312 -22.99 -9.95 -6.20
N VAL A 313 -22.33 -10.40 -7.26
CA VAL A 313 -22.43 -11.80 -7.74
C VAL A 313 -21.61 -12.72 -6.83
N GLU A 314 -20.39 -12.30 -6.50
CA GLU A 314 -19.48 -13.01 -5.61
C GLU A 314 -19.69 -12.59 -4.16
N LYS A 315 -19.30 -13.45 -3.20
CA LYS A 315 -19.39 -13.14 -1.76
C LYS A 315 -18.25 -12.27 -1.25
N SER A 316 -17.02 -12.62 -1.61
CA SER A 316 -15.79 -11.91 -1.23
C SER A 316 -14.63 -12.39 -2.12
N PRO A 317 -13.88 -11.50 -2.80
CA PRO A 317 -14.19 -10.09 -3.03
C PRO A 317 -15.38 -9.93 -3.99
N ALA A 318 -16.35 -9.09 -3.62
CA ALA A 318 -17.45 -8.71 -4.49
C ALA A 318 -17.12 -7.39 -5.21
N PHE A 319 -17.12 -7.40 -6.54
CA PHE A 319 -16.77 -6.22 -7.33
C PHE A 319 -17.98 -5.41 -7.75
N PHE A 320 -17.88 -4.09 -7.62
CA PHE A 320 -18.94 -3.15 -7.99
C PHE A 320 -18.38 -2.05 -8.88
N THR A 321 -19.18 -1.66 -9.87
CA THR A 321 -18.89 -0.54 -10.75
C THR A 321 -19.77 0.64 -10.38
N LEU A 322 -19.16 1.75 -9.98
CA LEU A 322 -19.84 3.00 -9.65
C LEU A 322 -19.56 4.03 -10.73
N ASN A 323 -20.62 4.56 -11.33
CA ASN A 323 -20.53 5.69 -12.26
C ASN A 323 -20.96 6.97 -11.51
N PRO A 324 -20.03 7.85 -11.11
CA PRO A 324 -20.34 9.00 -10.25
C PRO A 324 -21.13 10.10 -10.97
N GLY A 325 -21.16 10.09 -12.31
CA GLY A 325 -21.81 11.13 -13.11
C GLY A 325 -21.20 12.49 -12.81
N HIS A 326 -22.03 13.46 -12.41
CA HIS A 326 -21.59 14.80 -12.00
C HIS A 326 -21.47 14.96 -10.47
N SER A 327 -21.54 13.87 -9.71
CA SER A 327 -21.47 13.94 -8.25
C SER A 327 -20.02 14.18 -7.80
N GLU A 328 -19.78 15.26 -7.06
CA GLU A 328 -18.47 15.53 -6.45
C GLU A 328 -18.19 14.62 -5.25
N PHE A 329 -19.25 14.03 -4.68
CA PHE A 329 -19.19 13.21 -3.48
C PHE A 329 -20.18 12.05 -3.55
N VAL A 330 -19.70 10.84 -3.26
CA VAL A 330 -20.54 9.64 -3.16
C VAL A 330 -20.15 8.84 -1.92
N GLY A 331 -21.11 8.59 -1.04
CA GLY A 331 -20.95 7.64 0.06
C GLY A 331 -21.33 6.23 -0.39
N VAL A 332 -20.48 5.24 -0.14
CA VAL A 332 -20.77 3.83 -0.41
C VAL A 332 -20.77 3.07 0.91
N SER A 333 -21.85 2.36 1.20
CA SER A 333 -21.99 1.57 2.43
C SER A 333 -22.61 0.21 2.16
N ASP A 334 -22.41 -0.72 3.08
CA ASP A 334 -23.19 -1.95 3.09
C ASP A 334 -24.67 -1.66 3.44
N ALA A 335 -25.57 -2.52 2.95
CA ALA A 335 -26.99 -2.43 3.21
C ALA A 335 -27.39 -2.92 4.60
N SER A 336 -26.65 -3.88 5.16
CA SER A 336 -26.94 -4.46 6.47
C SER A 336 -26.23 -3.73 7.61
N ASP A 337 -25.05 -3.18 7.35
CA ASP A 337 -24.22 -2.47 8.31
C ASP A 337 -23.70 -1.13 7.75
N GLN A 338 -24.32 -0.03 8.21
CA GLN A 338 -23.94 1.33 7.80
C GLN A 338 -22.61 1.79 8.42
N ASP A 339 -22.04 1.07 9.39
CA ASP A 339 -20.73 1.38 9.96
C ASP A 339 -19.60 1.05 8.96
N ILE A 340 -19.86 0.15 8.00
CA ILE A 340 -18.99 -0.11 6.85
C ILE A 340 -19.32 0.89 5.75
N LYS A 341 -18.76 2.10 5.85
CA LYS A 341 -18.96 3.17 4.88
C LYS A 341 -17.66 3.82 4.43
N ILE A 342 -17.51 3.98 3.13
CA ILE A 342 -16.47 4.82 2.52
C ILE A 342 -17.11 6.02 1.85
N PHE A 343 -16.35 7.11 1.75
CA PHE A 343 -16.74 8.34 1.09
C PHE A 343 -15.75 8.63 -0.02
N LEU A 344 -16.24 8.62 -1.25
CA LEU A 344 -15.48 8.95 -2.44
C LEU A 344 -15.67 10.44 -2.73
N THR A 345 -14.58 11.19 -2.76
CA THR A 345 -14.56 12.60 -3.19
C THR A 345 -13.87 12.66 -4.54
N PHE A 346 -14.52 13.26 -5.53
CA PHE A 346 -13.97 13.39 -6.87
C PHE A 346 -13.40 14.79 -7.05
N SER A 347 -12.07 14.91 -7.07
CA SER A 347 -11.41 16.18 -7.33
C SER A 347 -10.98 16.30 -8.78
N SER A 348 -11.17 17.49 -9.34
CA SER A 348 -10.72 17.87 -10.68
C SER A 348 -9.27 18.39 -10.69
N HIS A 349 -8.60 18.40 -9.52
CA HIS A 349 -7.40 19.21 -9.24
C HIS A 349 -6.16 18.40 -8.87
N VAL A 350 -5.98 17.20 -9.40
CA VAL A 350 -4.62 16.62 -9.41
C VAL A 350 -3.91 17.20 -10.62
N GLU A 351 -2.82 17.96 -10.40
CA GLU A 351 -1.93 18.40 -11.46
C GLU A 351 -1.58 17.20 -12.34
N PHE A 352 -2.06 17.25 -13.57
CA PHE A 352 -1.80 16.19 -14.53
C PHE A 352 -0.30 16.12 -14.79
N PHE A 353 0.36 15.05 -14.35
CA PHE A 353 1.47 14.52 -15.11
C PHE A 353 0.88 13.96 -16.41
N LYS A 354 0.72 14.82 -17.43
CA LYS A 354 0.20 14.42 -18.76
C LYS A 354 1.04 13.31 -19.40
N LYS A 355 2.26 13.07 -18.91
CA LYS A 355 3.21 12.07 -19.39
C LYS A 355 4.07 11.60 -18.22
N TYR A 356 4.27 10.29 -18.08
CA TYR A 356 5.23 9.75 -17.12
C TYR A 356 6.65 10.20 -17.48
N PRO A 357 7.53 10.46 -16.49
CA PRO A 357 8.92 10.76 -16.78
C PRO A 357 9.53 9.62 -17.59
N SER A 358 10.10 9.95 -18.74
CA SER A 358 10.59 8.98 -19.72
C SER A 358 11.81 9.55 -20.42
N VAL A 359 12.68 8.69 -20.94
CA VAL A 359 13.76 9.11 -21.84
C VAL A 359 13.31 8.80 -23.25
N ASP A 360 13.24 9.80 -24.13
CA ASP A 360 12.79 9.63 -25.51
C ASP A 360 13.97 9.74 -26.47
N LEU A 361 14.03 8.80 -27.42
CA LEU A 361 14.92 8.84 -28.59
C LEU A 361 14.10 9.33 -29.78
N VAL A 362 14.60 10.34 -30.48
CA VAL A 362 13.93 10.91 -31.65
C VAL A 362 14.76 10.69 -32.90
N PHE A 363 14.21 9.93 -33.84
CA PHE A 363 14.86 9.59 -35.10
C PHE A 363 14.19 10.33 -36.26
N THR A 364 15.00 10.86 -37.17
CA THR A 364 14.53 11.40 -38.46
C THR A 364 14.66 10.33 -39.54
N LYS A 365 13.55 9.98 -40.18
CA LYS A 365 13.51 9.06 -41.33
C LYS A 365 14.06 9.75 -42.59
N ARG A 366 14.41 8.96 -43.61
CA ARG A 366 14.90 9.48 -44.91
C ARG A 366 13.91 10.39 -45.63
N GLN A 367 12.61 10.27 -45.33
CA GLN A 367 11.54 11.10 -45.89
C GLN A 367 11.28 12.40 -45.10
N GLY A 368 12.00 12.63 -44.00
CA GLY A 368 11.85 13.80 -43.14
C GLY A 368 10.91 13.62 -41.95
N ASP A 369 10.17 12.51 -41.88
CA ASP A 369 9.28 12.21 -40.76
C ASP A 369 10.06 11.89 -39.48
N GLN A 370 9.61 12.43 -38.35
CA GLN A 370 10.17 12.15 -37.03
C GLN A 370 9.45 10.98 -36.35
N GLU A 371 10.22 10.06 -35.79
CA GLU A 371 9.72 8.96 -34.96
C GLU A 371 10.27 9.07 -33.54
N ILE A 372 9.37 9.20 -32.57
CA ILE A 372 9.69 9.34 -31.14
C ILE A 372 9.39 8.03 -30.43
N VAL A 373 10.38 7.49 -29.72
CA VAL A 373 10.23 6.26 -28.94
C VAL A 373 10.84 6.39 -27.55
N SER A 374 10.07 6.03 -26.53
CA SER A 374 10.52 6.11 -25.14
C SER A 374 11.28 4.84 -24.72
N LEU A 375 12.36 5.02 -23.96
CA LEU A 375 13.28 3.95 -23.53
C LEU A 375 12.60 2.85 -22.69
N HIS A 376 11.59 3.21 -21.89
CA HIS A 376 10.80 2.25 -21.11
C HIS A 376 9.85 1.39 -21.98
N GLN A 377 9.60 1.77 -23.24
CA GLN A 377 8.72 1.04 -24.12
C GLN A 377 9.44 -0.16 -24.75
N ARG A 378 8.79 -1.32 -24.74
CA ARG A 378 9.34 -2.56 -25.35
C ARG A 378 9.69 -2.41 -26.83
N ARG A 379 8.96 -1.55 -27.56
CA ARG A 379 9.22 -1.27 -28.98
C ARG A 379 10.47 -0.43 -29.26
N CYS A 380 11.08 0.18 -28.23
CA CYS A 380 12.28 1.02 -28.39
C CYS A 380 13.44 0.27 -29.04
N ALA A 381 13.66 -0.99 -28.66
CA ALA A 381 14.69 -1.82 -29.28
C ALA A 381 14.44 -2.06 -30.77
N VAL A 382 13.18 -2.28 -31.16
CA VAL A 382 12.79 -2.52 -32.56
C VAL A 382 13.01 -1.28 -33.40
N VAL A 383 12.45 -0.14 -32.97
CA VAL A 383 12.56 1.14 -33.68
C VAL A 383 14.01 1.59 -33.80
N THR A 384 14.81 1.42 -32.74
CA THR A 384 16.22 1.82 -32.76
C THR A 384 17.08 0.88 -33.64
N THR A 385 16.78 -0.42 -33.65
CA THR A 385 17.46 -1.37 -34.55
C THR A 385 17.11 -1.08 -36.01
N GLU A 386 15.82 -0.82 -36.30
CA GLU A 386 15.38 -0.41 -37.63
C GLU A 386 16.05 0.90 -38.08
N ALA A 387 16.11 1.89 -37.19
CA ALA A 387 16.80 3.15 -37.43
C ALA A 387 18.29 2.92 -37.79
N ARG A 388 18.96 2.02 -37.08
CA ARG A 388 20.36 1.65 -37.34
C ARG A 388 20.55 0.99 -38.70
N LEU A 389 19.69 0.04 -39.08
CA LEU A 389 19.78 -0.68 -40.36
C LEU A 389 19.40 0.20 -41.56
N GLN A 390 18.38 1.05 -41.41
CA GLN A 390 17.91 1.93 -42.48
C GLN A 390 18.70 3.24 -42.56
N GLY A 391 19.63 3.47 -41.64
CA GLY A 391 20.45 4.69 -41.57
C GLY A 391 19.62 5.93 -41.23
N HIS A 392 18.61 5.79 -40.37
CA HIS A 392 17.90 6.93 -39.80
C HIS A 392 18.83 7.66 -38.82
N LYS A 393 18.70 8.99 -38.80
CA LYS A 393 19.55 9.83 -37.95
C LYS A 393 18.91 9.99 -36.58
N LEU A 394 19.65 9.74 -35.50
CA LEU A 394 19.25 10.22 -34.17
C LEU A 394 19.35 11.75 -34.17
N GLU A 395 18.21 12.42 -34.07
CA GLU A 395 18.13 13.88 -34.09
C GLU A 395 18.45 14.46 -32.72
N TYR A 396 17.83 13.90 -31.68
CA TYR A 396 18.10 14.23 -30.29
C TYR A 396 17.59 13.14 -29.34
N LEU A 397 18.06 13.22 -28.10
CA LEU A 397 17.61 12.41 -26.98
C LEU A 397 17.13 13.36 -25.89
N SER A 398 15.89 13.18 -25.42
CA SER A 398 15.29 14.01 -24.38
C SER A 398 15.07 13.22 -23.10
N MET A 399 15.25 13.85 -21.95
CA MET A 399 15.12 13.25 -20.62
C MET A 399 14.59 14.26 -19.59
N PRO A 400 14.06 13.84 -18.44
CA PRO A 400 13.64 14.77 -17.39
C PRO A 400 14.83 15.58 -16.84
N PRO A 401 14.58 16.78 -16.28
CA PRO A 401 15.63 17.57 -15.64
C PRO A 401 16.32 16.80 -14.51
N GLY A 402 17.66 16.77 -14.52
CA GLY A 402 18.45 16.04 -13.53
C GLY A 402 18.55 14.53 -13.77
N ALA A 403 18.01 14.01 -14.88
CA ALA A 403 18.19 12.61 -15.24
C ALA A 403 19.63 12.33 -15.67
N GLU A 404 20.15 11.21 -15.18
CA GLU A 404 21.51 10.73 -15.48
C GLU A 404 21.43 9.29 -16.01
N GLY A 405 22.26 8.99 -16.99
CA GLY A 405 22.35 7.68 -17.61
C GLY A 405 23.77 7.39 -18.09
N VAL A 406 23.98 6.16 -18.56
CA VAL A 406 25.27 5.71 -19.11
C VAL A 406 25.02 4.97 -20.41
N ALA A 407 25.80 5.31 -21.43
CA ALA A 407 25.95 4.50 -22.63
C ALA A 407 27.27 3.73 -22.58
N LYS A 408 27.21 2.40 -22.61
CA LYS A 408 28.36 1.51 -22.71
C LYS A 408 28.47 1.03 -24.16
N ILE A 409 29.65 1.17 -24.74
CA ILE A 409 29.94 0.78 -26.12
C ILE A 409 31.04 -0.25 -26.08
N GLU A 410 30.82 -1.39 -26.73
CA GLU A 410 31.82 -2.43 -26.93
C GLU A 410 31.98 -2.64 -28.44
N GLY A 411 33.03 -2.06 -29.01
CA GLY A 411 33.40 -2.25 -30.41
C GLY A 411 34.46 -3.35 -30.59
N ILE A 412 34.81 -3.64 -31.83
CA ILE A 412 35.87 -4.61 -32.16
C ILE A 412 37.26 -4.13 -31.69
N THR A 413 37.47 -2.81 -31.68
CA THR A 413 38.78 -2.19 -31.38
C THR A 413 38.79 -1.35 -30.11
N GLU A 414 37.63 -0.85 -29.64
CA GLU A 414 37.55 0.05 -28.49
C GLU A 414 36.29 -0.18 -27.66
N ASN A 415 36.46 -0.15 -26.33
CA ASN A 415 35.37 -0.07 -25.38
C ASN A 415 35.30 1.35 -24.82
N SER A 416 34.12 1.94 -24.80
CA SER A 416 33.90 3.33 -24.37
C SER A 416 32.69 3.42 -23.47
N ASN A 417 32.77 4.27 -22.44
CA ASN A 417 31.65 4.58 -21.56
C ASN A 417 31.37 6.08 -21.63
N ILE A 418 30.16 6.43 -22.06
CA ILE A 418 29.71 7.81 -22.19
C ILE A 418 28.67 8.07 -21.10
N ARG A 419 28.87 9.11 -20.30
CA ARG A 419 27.86 9.55 -19.35
C ARG A 419 26.85 10.46 -20.05
N LEU A 420 25.57 10.20 -19.83
CA LEU A 420 24.46 10.92 -20.42
C LEU A 420 23.78 11.76 -19.35
N PHE A 421 23.75 13.08 -19.52
CA PHE A 421 23.16 14.01 -18.54
C PHE A 421 22.25 15.02 -19.23
N SER A 422 21.18 15.40 -18.55
CA SER A 422 20.29 16.47 -19.01
C SER A 422 21.05 17.80 -19.11
N SER A 423 20.95 18.47 -20.26
CA SER A 423 21.40 19.85 -20.43
C SER A 423 20.35 20.85 -19.92
N SER A 424 20.64 22.15 -20.03
CA SER A 424 19.66 23.22 -19.77
C SER A 424 18.75 23.52 -20.98
N CYS A 425 18.96 22.87 -22.13
CA CYS A 425 18.18 23.09 -23.34
C CYS A 425 16.91 22.25 -23.33
N VAL A 426 15.78 22.86 -23.67
CA VAL A 426 14.46 22.22 -23.69
C VAL A 426 14.26 21.41 -24.97
N ALA A 427 13.57 20.28 -24.88
CA ALA A 427 13.29 19.41 -26.01
C ALA A 427 12.19 20.01 -26.93
N PRO A 428 12.31 19.90 -28.27
CA PRO A 428 11.32 20.47 -29.19
C PRO A 428 9.90 19.91 -29.06
N HIS A 429 9.75 18.64 -28.64
CA HIS A 429 8.45 17.97 -28.55
C HIS A 429 7.82 18.02 -27.16
N ASP A 430 8.55 18.46 -26.14
CA ASP A 430 8.08 18.46 -24.74
C ASP A 430 8.82 19.51 -23.91
N GLU A 431 8.10 20.56 -23.51
CA GLU A 431 8.64 21.69 -22.75
C GLU A 431 9.17 21.31 -21.36
N ASN A 432 8.74 20.15 -20.82
CA ASN A 432 9.16 19.66 -19.51
C ASN A 432 10.41 18.77 -19.59
N MET A 433 10.98 18.59 -20.78
CA MET A 433 12.08 17.67 -21.04
C MET A 433 13.32 18.44 -21.49
N CYS A 434 14.48 17.92 -21.11
CA CYS A 434 15.78 18.49 -21.42
C CYS A 434 16.52 17.63 -22.45
N LEU A 435 17.26 18.27 -23.34
CA LEU A 435 18.10 17.61 -24.33
C LEU A 435 19.42 17.13 -23.71
N LEU A 436 20.04 16.14 -24.32
CA LEU A 436 21.44 15.78 -24.08
C LEU A 436 22.40 16.89 -24.58
N GLN A 437 23.57 17.03 -23.97
CA GLN A 437 24.61 17.95 -24.45
C GLN A 437 25.02 17.63 -25.91
N PRO A 438 25.21 18.64 -26.80
CA PRO A 438 25.40 18.40 -28.24
C PRO A 438 26.62 17.56 -28.61
N ASP A 439 27.71 17.69 -27.85
CA ASP A 439 28.95 16.92 -28.02
C ASP A 439 28.73 15.44 -27.69
N VAL A 440 28.03 15.17 -26.58
CA VAL A 440 27.69 13.81 -26.14
C VAL A 440 26.67 13.17 -27.10
N LEU A 441 25.68 13.94 -27.55
CA LEU A 441 24.69 13.50 -28.54
C LEU A 441 25.34 13.11 -29.86
N SER A 442 26.29 13.91 -30.35
CA SER A 442 27.01 13.62 -31.60
C SER A 442 27.79 12.31 -31.50
N ARG A 443 28.46 12.05 -30.37
CA ARG A 443 29.17 10.79 -30.12
C ARG A 443 28.20 9.61 -30.03
N LEU A 444 27.10 9.77 -29.31
CA LEU A 444 26.08 8.73 -29.18
C LEU A 444 25.45 8.38 -30.55
N ALA A 445 25.16 9.39 -31.37
CA ALA A 445 24.60 9.20 -32.71
C ALA A 445 25.56 8.44 -33.65
N LEU A 446 26.88 8.65 -33.53
CA LEU A 446 27.88 7.90 -34.30
C LEU A 446 27.86 6.41 -33.92
N TYR A 447 27.86 6.07 -32.63
CA TYR A 447 27.82 4.68 -32.18
C TYR A 447 26.46 4.01 -32.42
N LEU A 448 25.36 4.76 -32.40
CA LEU A 448 24.06 4.24 -32.81
C LEU A 448 24.00 3.91 -34.29
N ALA A 449 24.72 4.65 -35.13
CA ALA A 449 24.75 4.43 -36.59
C ALA A 449 25.72 3.33 -37.02
N ASP A 450 26.82 3.13 -36.30
CA ASP A 450 27.75 2.02 -36.55
C ASP A 450 27.04 0.71 -36.23
N SER A 451 26.85 -0.21 -37.20
CA SER A 451 26.17 -1.49 -37.01
C SER A 451 27.05 -2.56 -36.33
N THR A 452 28.35 -2.32 -36.21
CA THR A 452 29.32 -3.34 -35.75
C THR A 452 29.54 -3.34 -34.23
N CYS A 453 29.22 -2.24 -33.54
CA CYS A 453 29.42 -2.12 -32.09
C CYS A 453 28.25 -2.68 -31.26
N HIS A 454 28.52 -3.26 -30.10
CA HIS A 454 27.48 -3.44 -29.08
C HIS A 454 27.26 -2.11 -28.37
N LEU A 455 26.01 -1.68 -28.23
CA LEU A 455 25.64 -0.45 -27.54
C LEU A 455 24.57 -0.73 -26.49
N GLU A 456 24.85 -0.34 -25.26
CA GLU A 456 23.92 -0.41 -24.15
C GLU A 456 23.68 0.99 -23.58
N ILE A 457 22.42 1.42 -23.47
CA ILE A 457 22.01 2.69 -22.87
C ILE A 457 21.16 2.39 -21.64
N GLU A 458 21.52 2.93 -20.48
CA GLU A 458 20.83 2.70 -19.21
C GLU A 458 20.54 4.02 -18.48
N PHE A 459 19.27 4.24 -18.12
CA PHE A 459 18.80 5.34 -17.27
C PHE A 459 18.07 4.82 -16.03
N SER A 460 18.58 3.73 -15.44
CA SER A 460 18.00 3.09 -14.26
C SER A 460 16.48 2.84 -14.43
N GLY A 461 15.63 3.39 -13.55
CA GLY A 461 14.18 3.23 -13.60
C GLY A 461 13.49 3.85 -14.82
N LEU A 462 14.17 4.66 -15.64
CA LEU A 462 13.60 5.27 -16.84
C LEU A 462 13.77 4.41 -18.10
N GLY A 463 14.48 3.28 -17.99
CA GLY A 463 14.59 2.28 -19.04
C GLY A 463 16.03 1.89 -19.37
N ARG A 464 16.15 0.80 -20.13
CA ARG A 464 17.42 0.27 -20.65
C ARG A 464 17.21 -0.20 -22.08
N LEU A 465 18.18 0.09 -22.94
CA LEU A 465 18.25 -0.38 -24.31
C LEU A 465 19.57 -1.11 -24.51
N SER A 466 19.53 -2.30 -25.10
CA SER A 466 20.72 -3.06 -25.49
C SER A 466 20.59 -3.41 -26.97
N LEU A 467 21.60 -3.03 -27.75
CA LEU A 467 21.68 -3.23 -29.18
C LEU A 467 22.93 -4.07 -29.47
N PRO A 468 22.79 -5.31 -29.95
CA PRO A 468 23.93 -6.12 -30.33
C PRO A 468 24.67 -5.50 -31.53
N GLY A 469 25.97 -5.77 -31.62
CA GLY A 469 26.73 -5.53 -32.85
C GLY A 469 26.44 -6.64 -33.86
N PHE A 470 26.28 -6.26 -35.13
CA PHE A 470 26.13 -7.21 -36.22
C PHE A 470 27.53 -7.54 -36.79
N PRO A 471 27.96 -8.81 -36.78
CA PRO A 471 29.12 -9.20 -37.56
C PRO A 471 28.84 -8.96 -39.05
N PRO A 472 29.84 -8.56 -39.87
CA PRO A 472 29.63 -8.38 -41.29
C PRO A 472 29.22 -9.70 -41.93
N LEU A 473 27.94 -9.81 -42.31
CA LEU A 473 27.41 -10.97 -43.03
C LEU A 473 28.10 -11.07 -44.39
N SER A 474 28.85 -12.15 -44.60
CA SER A 474 29.27 -12.59 -45.92
C SER A 474 28.04 -12.76 -46.80
N SER A 475 28.05 -12.12 -47.96
CA SER A 475 26.98 -12.15 -48.95
C SER A 475 26.83 -13.54 -49.56
N THR A 476 26.11 -14.43 -48.88
CA THR A 476 25.49 -15.57 -49.54
C THR A 476 24.05 -15.18 -49.85
N SER A 477 23.84 -14.86 -51.13
CA SER A 477 22.55 -14.92 -51.79
C SER A 477 22.03 -16.35 -51.65
N ASP A 478 21.33 -16.63 -50.55
CA ASP A 478 20.43 -17.76 -50.45
C ASP A 478 19.02 -17.22 -50.25
N THR A 479 18.08 -17.82 -50.97
CA THR A 479 16.65 -17.61 -50.84
C THR A 479 16.18 -18.07 -49.46
N ASN A 480 16.51 -17.29 -48.43
CA ASN A 480 16.09 -17.58 -47.07
C ASN A 480 14.58 -17.33 -46.98
N LYS A 481 13.85 -18.38 -46.62
CA LYS A 481 12.46 -18.28 -46.16
C LYS A 481 12.44 -17.23 -45.05
N ARG A 482 11.54 -16.24 -45.16
CA ARG A 482 11.39 -15.17 -44.16
C ARG A 482 10.01 -15.25 -43.54
N LEU A 483 9.95 -15.05 -42.22
CA LEU A 483 8.67 -14.92 -41.51
C LEU A 483 7.97 -13.62 -41.94
N SER A 484 6.64 -13.63 -41.98
CA SER A 484 5.89 -12.40 -42.26
C SER A 484 6.12 -11.38 -41.12
N PRO A 485 6.13 -10.06 -41.41
CA PRO A 485 6.33 -9.04 -40.37
C PRO A 485 5.34 -9.15 -39.20
N ALA A 486 4.11 -9.55 -39.48
CA ALA A 486 3.06 -9.78 -38.47
C ALA A 486 3.36 -11.00 -37.58
N LEU A 487 3.78 -12.12 -38.18
CA LEU A 487 4.15 -13.33 -37.44
C LEU A 487 5.41 -13.10 -36.61
N ARG A 488 6.42 -12.45 -37.19
CA ARG A 488 7.66 -12.05 -36.50
C ARG A 488 7.37 -11.18 -35.27
N SER A 489 6.48 -10.20 -35.41
CA SER A 489 6.07 -9.32 -34.31
C SER A 489 5.32 -10.08 -33.19
N ARG A 490 4.45 -11.03 -33.57
CA ARG A 490 3.72 -11.87 -32.62
C ARG A 490 4.64 -12.84 -31.88
N LEU A 491 5.57 -13.47 -32.58
CA LEU A 491 6.61 -14.32 -31.99
C LEU A 491 7.45 -13.52 -30.99
N PHE A 492 7.94 -12.35 -31.40
CA PHE A 492 8.73 -11.49 -30.52
C PHE A 492 7.93 -11.06 -29.28
N SER A 493 6.66 -10.69 -29.44
CA SER A 493 5.78 -10.32 -28.33
C SER A 493 5.57 -11.48 -27.35
N PHE A 494 5.41 -12.69 -27.86
CA PHE A 494 5.30 -13.91 -27.05
C PHE A 494 6.60 -14.22 -26.30
N LEU A 495 7.76 -14.15 -26.96
CA LEU A 495 9.07 -14.32 -26.31
C LEU A 495 9.30 -13.29 -25.19
N LEU A 496 8.85 -12.04 -25.39
CA LEU A 496 8.93 -10.99 -24.37
C LEU A 496 8.01 -11.21 -23.17
N GLN A 497 6.87 -11.87 -23.33
CA GLN A 497 5.99 -12.23 -22.21
C GLN A 497 6.63 -13.26 -21.29
N MET A 498 7.48 -14.13 -21.83
CA MET A 498 8.23 -15.15 -21.07
C MET A 498 9.44 -14.60 -20.30
N ARG A 499 9.88 -13.35 -20.54
CA ARG A 499 11.09 -12.75 -19.96
C ARG A 499 11.08 -12.54 -18.44
N LEU A 500 9.95 -12.72 -17.75
CA LEU A 500 9.92 -12.63 -16.28
C LEU A 500 10.71 -13.76 -15.60
N VAL A 501 11.13 -14.81 -16.32
CA VAL A 501 11.71 -16.04 -15.73
C VAL A 501 13.21 -16.27 -16.03
N THR A 502 13.85 -15.55 -16.97
CA THR A 502 15.28 -15.80 -17.29
C THR A 502 16.07 -14.52 -17.59
N PRO A 503 17.10 -14.15 -16.79
CA PRO A 503 17.78 -12.84 -16.88
C PRO A 503 18.75 -12.63 -18.06
N ASN A 504 19.13 -13.67 -18.81
CA ASN A 504 20.26 -13.63 -19.75
C ASN A 504 19.88 -13.92 -21.22
N PHE A 505 18.67 -13.54 -21.65
CA PHE A 505 18.19 -13.87 -23.00
C PHE A 505 18.54 -12.80 -24.06
N PHE A 506 19.55 -13.08 -24.89
CA PHE A 506 19.90 -12.29 -26.08
C PHE A 506 19.15 -12.85 -27.30
N VAL A 507 18.27 -12.04 -27.89
CA VAL A 507 17.64 -12.37 -29.18
C VAL A 507 18.26 -11.44 -30.21
N SER A 508 19.04 -12.00 -31.14
CA SER A 508 19.46 -11.25 -32.33
C SER A 508 18.21 -10.94 -33.14
N ILE A 509 17.90 -9.66 -33.29
CA ILE A 509 16.61 -9.18 -33.81
C ILE A 509 16.45 -9.47 -35.30
N ASP A 510 17.52 -9.81 -36.02
CA ASP A 510 17.52 -9.84 -37.49
C ASP A 510 17.40 -11.21 -38.16
N ASP A 511 17.57 -12.30 -37.40
CA ASP A 511 17.63 -13.64 -37.97
C ASP A 511 16.39 -14.49 -37.58
N ASP A 512 15.55 -14.81 -38.56
CA ASP A 512 14.37 -15.69 -38.38
C ASP A 512 14.74 -17.07 -37.79
N PRO A 513 15.82 -17.74 -38.26
CA PRO A 513 16.35 -18.94 -37.60
C PRO A 513 16.61 -18.77 -36.10
N SER A 514 17.28 -17.69 -35.69
CA SER A 514 17.56 -17.42 -34.27
C SER A 514 16.29 -17.22 -33.42
N LEU A 515 15.25 -16.59 -33.99
CA LEU A 515 13.94 -16.44 -33.34
C LEU A 515 13.22 -17.78 -33.15
N ILE A 516 13.34 -18.66 -34.14
CA ILE A 516 12.71 -19.99 -34.13
C ILE A 516 13.44 -20.93 -33.16
N GLU A 517 14.78 -20.94 -33.17
CA GLU A 517 15.59 -21.70 -32.20
C GLU A 517 15.29 -21.28 -30.76
N THR A 518 15.12 -19.97 -30.54
CA THR A 518 14.68 -19.44 -29.25
C THR A 518 13.30 -19.97 -28.86
N LEU A 519 12.34 -19.98 -29.79
CA LEU A 519 11.00 -20.53 -29.56
C LEU A 519 11.02 -22.05 -29.26
N GLU A 520 11.92 -22.82 -29.88
CA GLU A 520 12.11 -24.26 -29.62
C GLU A 520 12.66 -24.54 -28.22
N SER A 521 13.52 -23.65 -27.72
CA SER A 521 14.17 -23.78 -26.40
C SER A 521 13.24 -23.47 -25.22
N LEU A 522 12.13 -22.75 -25.45
CA LEU A 522 11.23 -22.30 -24.39
C LEU A 522 10.44 -23.44 -23.73
N GLN A 523 10.19 -23.27 -22.43
CA GLN A 523 9.21 -24.04 -21.66
C GLN A 523 8.05 -23.10 -21.26
N PRO A 524 6.98 -22.99 -22.08
CA PRO A 524 5.84 -22.15 -21.76
C PRO A 524 5.04 -22.71 -20.58
N GLU A 525 4.50 -21.83 -19.74
CA GLU A 525 3.59 -22.21 -18.66
C GLU A 525 2.28 -22.83 -19.21
N PRO A 526 1.56 -23.67 -18.42
CA PRO A 526 0.39 -24.41 -18.91
C PRO A 526 -0.69 -23.53 -19.55
N HIS A 527 -0.88 -22.32 -19.04
CA HIS A 527 -1.88 -21.38 -19.54
C HIS A 527 -1.49 -20.69 -20.87
N LEU A 528 -0.21 -20.72 -21.26
CA LEU A 528 0.32 -20.13 -22.51
C LEU A 528 0.51 -21.17 -23.63
N LEU A 529 0.36 -22.46 -23.33
CA LEU A 529 0.46 -23.56 -24.30
C LEU A 529 -0.43 -23.41 -25.55
N PRO A 530 -1.69 -22.94 -25.45
CA PRO A 530 -2.52 -22.75 -26.64
C PRO A 530 -1.94 -21.71 -27.60
N HIS A 531 -1.39 -20.61 -27.06
CA HIS A 531 -0.80 -19.53 -27.86
C HIS A 531 0.54 -19.97 -28.47
N TYR A 532 1.36 -20.68 -27.69
CA TYR A 532 2.59 -21.32 -28.18
C TYR A 532 2.31 -22.24 -29.38
N ARG A 533 1.35 -23.15 -29.24
CA ARG A 533 0.99 -24.10 -30.31
C ARG A 533 0.44 -23.40 -31.55
N ALA A 534 -0.29 -22.30 -31.40
CA ALA A 534 -0.75 -21.50 -32.53
C ALA A 534 0.42 -20.86 -33.29
N LEU A 535 1.38 -20.26 -32.57
CA LEU A 535 2.58 -19.67 -33.16
C LEU A 535 3.45 -20.71 -33.88
N VAL A 536 3.67 -21.88 -33.26
CA VAL A 536 4.41 -22.99 -33.87
C VAL A 536 3.74 -23.46 -35.16
N LYS A 537 2.41 -23.60 -35.19
CA LYS A 537 1.68 -23.95 -36.42
C LYS A 537 1.87 -22.91 -37.53
N GLU A 538 1.86 -21.62 -37.20
CA GLU A 538 2.08 -20.55 -38.17
C GLU A 538 3.53 -20.48 -38.67
N VAL A 539 4.51 -20.79 -37.82
CA VAL A 539 5.93 -20.93 -38.19
C VAL A 539 6.12 -22.10 -39.17
N ILE A 540 5.52 -23.26 -38.86
CA ILE A 540 5.53 -24.44 -39.74
C ILE A 540 4.85 -24.12 -41.08
N ALA A 541 3.69 -23.45 -41.05
CA ALA A 541 2.98 -23.03 -42.25
C ALA A 541 3.76 -22.03 -43.10
N SER A 542 4.68 -21.28 -42.49
CA SER A 542 5.62 -20.37 -43.17
C SER A 542 6.83 -21.11 -43.77
N GLY A 543 6.87 -22.44 -43.67
CA GLY A 543 7.85 -23.31 -44.32
C GLY A 543 9.11 -23.59 -43.50
N PHE A 544 9.13 -23.28 -42.20
CA PHE A 544 10.22 -23.62 -41.29
C PHE A 544 9.98 -24.97 -40.61
N GLU A 545 11.05 -25.74 -40.39
CA GLU A 545 10.97 -26.98 -39.61
C GLU A 545 11.00 -26.65 -38.12
N PHE A 546 10.15 -27.33 -37.33
CA PHE A 546 10.06 -27.14 -35.89
C PHE A 546 9.95 -28.50 -35.20
N ASN A 547 10.99 -28.91 -34.48
CA ASN A 547 11.17 -30.29 -34.03
C ASN A 547 10.45 -30.63 -32.71
N ARG A 548 9.75 -29.67 -32.11
CA ARG A 548 9.09 -29.82 -30.81
C ARG A 548 7.60 -29.49 -30.86
N LEU A 549 6.77 -30.49 -31.13
CA LEU A 549 5.33 -30.43 -30.85
C LEU A 549 5.08 -31.18 -29.52
N ARG A 550 4.98 -30.45 -28.40
CA ARG A 550 4.47 -30.99 -27.12
C ARG A 550 3.12 -30.39 -26.77
#